data_AF-F8CQG8-F1
#
_entry.id   AF-F8CQG8-F1
#
_cell.length_a   1.000
_cell.length_b   1.000
_cell.length_c   1.000
_cell.angle_alpha   90.00
_cell.angle_beta   90.00
_cell.angle_gamma   90.00
#
_symmetry.space_group_name_H-M   'P 1'
#
loop_
_entity.id
_entity.type
_entity.pdbx_description
1 polymer ?
#
loop_
_entity_poly.entity_id
_entity_poly.type
_entity_poly.pdbx_seq_one_letter_code
_entity_poly.pdbx_strand_id
1 'polypeptide(L)'
;MKQRRLHLVLLDPQDVPYAETEYVLTVGRTEHCGRTAADGSLSHEVPGLAAGALRVKLPRPPAPPARRSAPPAAPKGAPPPYPPPITEEDFADPVPAAASEPVTLDWALQLQSLAGFEADALRAAQERLHNLGFSIEGERGAPGASTRAAVRAFQRRHGLPETGQLADISRELIRLHDA
;
A
#
# COMPACT_ATOMS: atom_id res chain seq x y z
N MET A 1 23.04 -19.79 -10.15
CA MET A 1 22.45 -18.96 -9.08
C MET A 1 21.05 -19.47 -8.83
N LYS A 2 20.66 -19.72 -7.57
CA LYS A 2 19.29 -20.20 -7.27
C LYS A 2 18.32 -19.03 -7.48
N GLN A 3 17.45 -19.15 -8.48
CA GLN A 3 16.35 -18.19 -8.68
C GLN A 3 15.34 -18.35 -7.54
N ARG A 4 14.69 -17.25 -7.17
CA ARG A 4 13.59 -17.22 -6.22
C ARG A 4 12.38 -16.60 -6.88
N ARG A 5 11.20 -17.07 -6.51
CA ARG A 5 9.95 -16.44 -6.92
C ARG A 5 9.74 -15.19 -6.08
N LEU A 6 9.62 -14.04 -6.74
CA LEU A 6 9.17 -12.79 -6.15
C LEU A 6 7.69 -12.62 -6.47
N HIS A 7 6.87 -12.51 -5.44
CA HIS A 7 5.44 -12.22 -5.56
C HIS A 7 5.16 -10.87 -4.91
N LEU A 8 4.58 -9.94 -5.67
CA LEU A 8 4.18 -8.62 -5.18
C LEU A 8 2.70 -8.40 -5.50
N VAL A 9 1.99 -7.70 -4.61
CA VAL A 9 0.59 -7.34 -4.77
C VAL A 9 0.46 -5.82 -4.62
N LEU A 10 -0.11 -5.18 -5.63
CA LEU A 10 -0.35 -3.73 -5.62
C LEU A 10 -1.78 -3.44 -5.19
N LEU A 11 -1.92 -2.80 -4.03
CA LEU A 11 -3.18 -2.41 -3.44
C LEU A 11 -3.20 -0.89 -3.21
N ASP A 12 -4.39 -0.29 -3.29
CA ASP A 12 -4.63 1.08 -2.89
C ASP A 12 -4.78 1.21 -1.35
N PRO A 13 -4.92 2.43 -0.79
CA PRO A 13 -5.10 2.62 0.65
C PRO A 13 -6.39 2.01 1.23
N GLN A 14 -7.34 1.59 0.39
CA GLN A 14 -8.58 0.91 0.75
C GLN A 14 -8.50 -0.61 0.51
N ASP A 15 -7.28 -1.14 0.30
CA ASP A 15 -7.01 -2.55 -0.02
C ASP A 15 -7.65 -3.02 -1.35
N VAL A 16 -7.96 -2.10 -2.27
CA VAL A 16 -8.46 -2.40 -3.63
C VAL A 16 -7.27 -2.66 -4.56
N PRO A 17 -7.28 -3.76 -5.34
CA PRO A 17 -6.15 -4.09 -6.21
C PRO A 17 -6.04 -3.17 -7.43
N TYR A 18 -4.80 -2.78 -7.73
CA TYR A 18 -4.47 -2.12 -9.00
C TYR A 18 -4.36 -3.15 -10.12
N ALA A 19 -5.48 -3.48 -10.75
CA ALA A 19 -5.55 -4.42 -11.88
C ALA A 19 -5.01 -3.81 -13.19
N GLU A 20 -4.50 -4.64 -14.09
CA GLU A 20 -4.05 -4.29 -15.45
C GLU A 20 -3.08 -3.10 -15.51
N THR A 21 -2.32 -2.89 -14.43
CA THR A 21 -1.45 -1.73 -14.26
C THR A 21 -0.06 -2.06 -14.80
N GLU A 22 0.46 -1.22 -15.69
CA GLU A 22 1.78 -1.41 -16.28
C GLU A 22 2.88 -1.25 -15.23
N TYR A 23 3.80 -2.21 -15.22
CA TYR A 23 4.98 -2.17 -14.37
C TYR A 23 6.26 -2.55 -15.11
N VAL A 24 7.37 -2.07 -14.58
CA VAL A 24 8.73 -2.44 -14.93
C VAL A 24 9.45 -2.80 -13.64
N LEU A 25 9.80 -4.08 -13.50
CA LEU A 25 10.57 -4.62 -12.39
C LEU A 25 12.00 -4.89 -12.86
N THR A 26 12.95 -4.15 -12.34
CA THR A 26 14.37 -4.35 -12.58
C THR A 26 14.98 -5.07 -11.38
N VAL A 27 15.64 -6.21 -11.57
CA VAL A 27 16.36 -6.91 -10.50
C VAL A 27 17.76 -7.27 -10.96
N GLY A 28 18.77 -6.64 -10.37
CA GLY A 28 20.15 -6.76 -10.83
C GLY A 28 20.31 -6.29 -12.28
N ARG A 29 20.46 -7.24 -13.23
CA ARG A 29 20.58 -6.98 -14.68
C ARG A 29 19.36 -7.42 -15.48
N THR A 30 18.36 -8.03 -14.84
CA THR A 30 17.15 -8.49 -15.52
C THR A 30 16.06 -7.44 -15.38
N GLU A 31 15.32 -7.23 -16.45
CA GLU A 31 14.16 -6.36 -16.48
C GLU A 31 12.94 -7.19 -16.87
N HIS A 32 11.86 -7.04 -16.10
CA HIS A 32 10.61 -7.73 -16.28
C HIS A 32 9.52 -6.68 -16.45
N CYS A 33 8.94 -6.61 -17.64
CA CYS A 33 7.83 -5.71 -17.94
C CYS A 33 6.52 -6.51 -18.08
N GLY A 34 5.42 -5.90 -17.68
CA GLY A 34 4.11 -6.55 -17.75
C GLY A 34 2.99 -5.69 -17.20
N ARG A 35 1.83 -6.30 -17.04
CA ARG A 35 0.69 -5.73 -16.31
C ARG A 35 0.34 -6.61 -15.12
N THR A 36 -0.12 -5.99 -14.05
CA THR A 36 -0.64 -6.72 -12.88
C THR A 36 -1.89 -7.51 -13.24
N ALA A 37 -2.10 -8.64 -12.57
CA ALA A 37 -3.31 -9.43 -12.70
C ALA A 37 -4.53 -8.71 -12.10
N ALA A 38 -5.72 -9.28 -12.25
CA ALA A 38 -6.97 -8.73 -11.74
C ALA A 38 -6.99 -8.52 -10.21
N ASP A 39 -6.19 -9.30 -9.48
CA ASP A 39 -5.99 -9.20 -8.03
C ASP A 39 -4.82 -8.25 -7.66
N GLY A 40 -4.28 -7.51 -8.62
CA GLY A 40 -3.15 -6.60 -8.42
C GLY A 40 -1.80 -7.30 -8.28
N SER A 41 -1.75 -8.62 -8.45
CA SER A 41 -0.53 -9.39 -8.24
C SER A 41 0.39 -9.40 -9.48
N LEU A 42 1.69 -9.55 -9.22
CA LEU A 42 2.70 -9.87 -10.22
C LEU A 42 3.72 -10.85 -9.64
N SER A 43 4.16 -11.81 -10.46
CA SER A 43 5.10 -12.87 -10.03
C SER A 43 6.21 -13.05 -11.04
N HIS A 44 7.47 -13.02 -10.61
CA HIS A 44 8.63 -13.25 -11.46
C HIS A 44 9.70 -14.09 -10.75
N GLU A 45 10.41 -14.91 -11.52
CA GLU A 45 11.62 -15.56 -11.04
C GLU A 45 12.80 -14.59 -11.13
N VAL A 46 13.38 -14.27 -9.98
CA VAL A 46 14.45 -13.28 -9.86
C VAL A 46 15.70 -13.91 -9.25
N PRO A 47 16.90 -13.38 -9.54
CA PRO A 47 18.12 -13.81 -8.85
C PRO A 47 17.99 -13.59 -7.34
N GLY A 48 18.26 -14.62 -6.53
CA GLY A 48 18.23 -14.47 -5.07
C GLY A 48 19.32 -13.52 -4.57
N LEU A 49 18.97 -12.60 -3.65
CA LEU A 49 19.85 -11.59 -3.01
C LEU A 49 20.24 -10.38 -3.88
N ALA A 50 19.39 -9.96 -4.81
CA ALA A 50 19.62 -8.76 -5.61
C ALA A 50 18.86 -7.53 -5.06
N ALA A 51 19.43 -6.34 -5.24
CA ALA A 51 18.63 -5.11 -5.17
C ALA A 51 17.77 -5.02 -6.44
N GLY A 52 16.55 -4.50 -6.28
CA GLY A 52 15.65 -4.27 -7.39
C GLY A 52 15.03 -2.87 -7.37
N ALA A 53 14.35 -2.53 -8.45
CA ALA A 53 13.49 -1.37 -8.53
C ALA A 53 12.18 -1.79 -9.19
N LEU A 54 11.06 -1.35 -8.64
CA LEU A 54 9.75 -1.51 -9.24
C LEU A 54 9.23 -0.13 -9.63
N ARG A 55 9.05 0.07 -10.93
CA ARG A 55 8.39 1.25 -11.49
C ARG A 55 6.98 0.88 -11.92
N VAL A 56 5.98 1.59 -11.45
CA VAL A 56 4.57 1.35 -11.78
C VAL A 56 3.93 2.62 -12.30
N LYS A 57 3.16 2.50 -13.38
CA LYS A 57 2.36 3.61 -13.91
C LYS A 57 0.92 3.46 -13.45
N LEU A 58 0.55 4.18 -12.39
CA LEU A 58 -0.80 4.14 -11.88
C LEU A 58 -1.76 4.92 -12.78
N PRO A 59 -3.01 4.44 -12.94
CA PRO A 59 -4.04 5.20 -13.64
C PRO A 59 -4.35 6.50 -12.89
N ARG A 60 -4.94 7.45 -13.61
CA ARG A 60 -5.44 8.68 -13.02
C ARG A 60 -6.38 8.34 -11.85
N PRO A 61 -6.23 8.97 -10.67
CA PRO A 61 -7.16 8.80 -9.57
C PRO A 61 -8.61 9.10 -10.01
N PRO A 62 -9.61 8.38 -9.49
CA PRO A 62 -11.01 8.68 -9.80
C PRO A 62 -11.30 10.15 -9.46
N ALA A 63 -12.02 10.83 -10.36
CA ALA A 63 -12.39 12.22 -10.14
C ALA A 63 -13.17 12.34 -8.82
N PRO A 64 -12.91 13.39 -8.01
CA PRO A 64 -13.71 13.62 -6.82
C PRO A 64 -15.20 13.73 -7.22
N PRO A 65 -16.12 13.29 -6.35
CA PRO A 65 -17.55 13.36 -6.63
C PRO A 65 -17.94 14.80 -7.00
N ALA A 66 -18.82 14.93 -8.00
CA ALA A 66 -19.29 16.24 -8.44
C ALA A 66 -19.87 17.00 -7.24
N ARG A 67 -19.36 18.22 -7.00
CA ARG A 67 -19.91 19.10 -5.97
C ARG A 67 -21.40 19.30 -6.25
N ARG A 68 -22.23 19.26 -5.20
CA ARG A 68 -23.63 19.68 -5.36
C ARG A 68 -23.59 21.15 -5.79
N SER A 69 -24.34 21.48 -6.85
CA SER A 69 -24.48 22.85 -7.31
C SER A 69 -24.96 23.73 -6.17
N ALA A 70 -24.26 24.85 -5.93
CA ALA A 70 -24.62 25.83 -4.91
C ALA A 70 -26.11 26.26 -5.06
N PRO A 71 -26.81 26.55 -3.95
CA PRO A 71 -28.17 27.08 -3.99
C PRO A 71 -28.22 28.41 -4.78
N PRO A 72 -29.35 28.73 -5.43
CA PRO A 72 -29.47 29.91 -6.29
C PRO A 72 -29.08 31.18 -5.54
N ALA A 73 -28.22 31.98 -6.17
CA ALA A 73 -27.73 33.24 -5.64
C ALA A 73 -28.90 34.17 -5.24
N ALA A 74 -28.75 34.85 -4.11
CA ALA A 74 -29.69 35.85 -3.64
C ALA A 74 -29.93 36.94 -4.71
N PRO A 75 -31.15 37.52 -4.79
CA PRO A 75 -31.47 38.55 -5.76
C PRO A 75 -30.52 39.74 -5.64
N LYS A 76 -29.96 40.19 -6.78
CA LYS A 76 -29.11 41.38 -6.85
C LYS A 76 -29.86 42.60 -6.30
N GLY A 77 -29.35 43.19 -5.21
CA GLY A 77 -29.80 44.51 -4.73
C GLY A 77 -30.03 44.67 -3.22
N ALA A 78 -29.98 43.60 -2.43
CA ALA A 78 -30.06 43.71 -0.97
C ALA A 78 -28.64 43.69 -0.34
N PRO A 79 -28.34 44.51 0.68
CA PRO A 79 -27.08 44.39 1.42
C PRO A 79 -27.00 43.00 2.06
N PRO A 80 -25.85 42.30 1.97
CA PRO A 80 -25.72 40.96 2.51
C PRO A 80 -25.94 40.97 4.04
N PRO A 81 -26.69 40.01 4.59
CA PRO A 81 -26.85 39.90 6.04
C PRO A 81 -25.48 39.68 6.69
N TYR A 82 -25.25 40.34 7.83
CA TYR A 82 -24.05 40.17 8.63
C TYR A 82 -24.36 39.28 9.86
N PRO A 83 -23.50 38.30 10.20
CA PRO A 83 -22.30 37.90 9.48
C PRO A 83 -22.63 37.23 8.13
N PRO A 84 -21.71 37.29 7.15
CA PRO A 84 -21.90 36.60 5.88
C PRO A 84 -22.17 35.11 6.12
N PRO A 85 -23.08 34.48 5.35
CA PRO A 85 -23.29 33.05 5.42
C PRO A 85 -22.01 32.32 4.97
N ILE A 86 -21.53 31.37 5.76
CA ILE A 86 -20.42 30.50 5.39
C ILE A 86 -20.92 29.51 4.34
N THR A 87 -20.36 29.53 3.14
CA THR A 87 -20.72 28.60 2.05
C THR A 87 -19.64 27.54 1.83
N GLU A 88 -19.96 26.45 1.13
CA GLU A 88 -18.97 25.43 0.74
C GLU A 88 -17.85 25.99 -0.15
N GLU A 89 -18.07 27.16 -0.77
CA GLU A 89 -17.09 27.86 -1.60
C GLU A 89 -15.98 28.50 -0.76
N ASP A 90 -16.28 28.93 0.47
CA ASP A 90 -15.31 29.49 1.41
C ASP A 90 -14.27 28.45 1.87
N PHE A 91 -14.60 27.16 1.74
CA PHE A 91 -13.72 26.02 2.05
C PHE A 91 -13.15 25.35 0.80
N ALA A 92 -13.35 25.93 -0.39
CA ALA A 92 -12.83 25.34 -1.61
C ALA A 92 -11.32 25.55 -1.72
N ASP A 93 -10.53 24.55 -1.32
CA ASP A 93 -9.14 24.49 -1.73
C ASP A 93 -9.05 24.50 -3.27
N PRO A 94 -8.15 25.32 -3.87
CA PRO A 94 -7.94 25.29 -5.30
C PRO A 94 -7.48 23.88 -5.69
N VAL A 95 -8.34 23.15 -6.42
CA VAL A 95 -8.03 21.80 -6.90
C VAL A 95 -6.81 21.92 -7.81
N PRO A 96 -5.65 21.35 -7.42
CA PRO A 96 -4.46 21.45 -8.26
C PRO A 96 -4.73 20.77 -9.61
N ALA A 97 -4.46 21.47 -10.71
CA ALA A 97 -4.61 20.93 -12.05
C ALA A 97 -3.79 19.63 -12.28
N ALA A 98 -2.77 19.39 -11.44
CA ALA A 98 -1.92 18.20 -11.43
C ALA A 98 -2.63 16.88 -11.04
N ALA A 99 -3.88 16.91 -10.56
CA ALA A 99 -4.63 15.69 -10.20
C ALA A 99 -5.14 14.86 -11.42
N SER A 100 -4.67 15.17 -12.64
CA SER A 100 -5.23 14.63 -13.89
C SER A 100 -4.29 13.71 -14.67
N GLU A 101 -3.03 13.56 -14.26
CA GLU A 101 -2.02 12.80 -15.01
C GLU A 101 -1.76 11.43 -14.37
N PRO A 102 -1.40 10.39 -15.17
CA PRO A 102 -0.96 9.12 -14.63
C PRO A 102 0.29 9.34 -13.77
N VAL A 103 0.28 8.81 -12.55
CA VAL A 103 1.39 8.94 -11.62
C VAL A 103 2.33 7.76 -11.81
N THR A 104 3.63 8.05 -12.00
CA THR A 104 4.66 7.02 -12.00
C THR A 104 5.23 6.90 -10.59
N LEU A 105 5.18 5.70 -10.02
CA LEU A 105 5.79 5.37 -8.74
C LEU A 105 7.07 4.59 -8.97
N ASP A 106 8.11 4.94 -8.22
CA ASP A 106 9.42 4.31 -8.26
C ASP A 106 9.77 3.79 -6.85
N TRP A 107 9.83 2.47 -6.70
CA TRP A 107 10.20 1.82 -5.44
C TRP A 107 11.53 1.11 -5.55
N ALA A 108 12.43 1.37 -4.60
CA ALA A 108 13.63 0.56 -4.43
C ALA A 108 13.30 -0.69 -3.59
N LEU A 109 13.59 -1.88 -4.14
CA LEU A 109 13.32 -3.17 -3.52
C LEU A 109 14.59 -3.76 -2.91
N GLN A 110 14.49 -4.18 -1.65
CA GLN A 110 15.56 -4.87 -0.92
C GLN A 110 15.25 -6.38 -0.89
N LEU A 111 15.61 -7.13 -1.95
CA LEU A 111 15.25 -8.55 -2.10
C LEU A 111 16.26 -9.48 -1.41
N GLN A 112 16.52 -9.22 -0.13
CA GLN A 112 17.40 -10.03 0.69
C GLN A 112 16.68 -11.28 1.24
N SER A 113 17.46 -12.30 1.61
CA SER A 113 16.89 -13.48 2.26
C SER A 113 16.50 -13.11 3.69
N LEU A 114 15.23 -13.29 4.03
CA LEU A 114 14.73 -13.13 5.39
C LEU A 114 15.20 -14.28 6.29
N ALA A 115 15.16 -14.05 7.61
CA ALA A 115 15.36 -15.11 8.59
C ALA A 115 14.29 -16.21 8.44
N GLY A 116 14.72 -17.46 8.62
CA GLY A 116 13.81 -18.59 8.74
C GLY A 116 13.18 -18.64 10.13
N PHE A 117 11.93 -19.10 10.23
CA PHE A 117 11.22 -19.22 11.50
C PHE A 117 11.94 -20.13 12.51
N GLU A 118 12.66 -21.16 12.05
CA GLU A 118 13.48 -22.05 12.89
C GLU A 118 14.71 -21.36 13.50
N ALA A 119 15.25 -20.35 12.80
CA ALA A 119 16.45 -19.64 13.25
C ALA A 119 16.11 -18.49 14.21
N ASP A 120 15.08 -17.70 13.86
CA ASP A 120 14.59 -16.59 14.68
C ASP A 120 13.13 -16.30 14.33
N ALA A 121 12.20 -16.93 15.06
CA ALA A 121 10.77 -16.80 14.82
C ALA A 121 10.26 -15.36 14.98
N LEU A 122 10.83 -14.60 15.93
CA LEU A 122 10.44 -13.21 16.17
C LEU A 122 10.82 -12.33 14.99
N ARG A 123 12.09 -12.38 14.58
CA ARG A 123 12.59 -11.63 13.42
C ARG A 123 11.88 -12.05 12.14
N ALA A 124 11.73 -13.35 11.92
CA ALA A 124 11.10 -13.90 10.73
C ALA A 124 9.65 -13.42 10.57
N ALA A 125 8.88 -13.37 11.67
CA ALA A 125 7.52 -12.88 11.66
C ALA A 125 7.44 -11.36 11.48
N GLN A 126 8.31 -10.61 12.17
CA GLN A 126 8.41 -9.16 12.07
C GLN A 126 8.74 -8.67 10.66
N GLU A 127 9.71 -9.30 9.99
CA GLU A 127 10.10 -8.95 8.61
C GLU A 127 8.97 -9.22 7.61
N ARG A 128 8.28 -10.35 7.76
CA ARG A 128 7.14 -10.69 6.88
C ARG A 128 5.94 -9.77 7.10
N LEU A 129 5.63 -9.43 8.35
CA LEU A 129 4.60 -8.42 8.66
C LEU A 129 4.90 -7.09 7.97
N HIS A 130 6.15 -6.62 8.09
CA HIS A 130 6.56 -5.38 7.46
C HIS A 130 6.40 -5.42 5.94
N ASN A 131 6.83 -6.52 5.31
CA ASN A 131 6.71 -6.70 3.85
C ASN A 131 5.25 -6.79 3.38
N LEU A 132 4.35 -7.27 4.23
CA LEU A 132 2.90 -7.30 3.99
C LEU A 132 2.20 -5.97 4.30
N GLY A 133 2.95 -4.92 4.64
CA GLY A 133 2.41 -3.57 4.90
C GLY A 133 2.05 -3.29 6.37
N PHE A 134 2.30 -4.22 7.29
CA PHE A 134 2.07 -4.02 8.72
C PHE A 134 3.34 -3.47 9.37
N SER A 135 3.41 -2.14 9.50
CA SER A 135 4.60 -1.46 10.03
C SER A 135 4.86 -1.80 11.51
N ILE A 136 6.12 -2.05 11.83
CA ILE A 136 6.61 -2.45 13.18
C ILE A 136 7.74 -1.52 13.64
N GLU A 137 7.58 -0.22 13.37
CA GLU A 137 8.62 0.80 13.49
C GLU A 137 9.51 0.63 14.74
N GLY A 138 10.82 0.54 14.50
CA GLY A 138 11.85 0.51 15.55
C GLY A 138 12.03 -0.80 16.32
N GLU A 139 11.14 -1.78 16.20
CA GLU A 139 11.14 -2.97 17.09
C GLU A 139 11.75 -4.24 16.48
N ARG A 140 12.50 -4.10 15.39
CA ARG A 140 13.12 -5.22 14.67
C ARG A 140 14.10 -5.97 15.61
N GLY A 141 13.65 -7.10 16.19
CA GLY A 141 14.38 -7.92 17.16
C GLY A 141 13.89 -7.89 18.61
N ALA A 142 12.84 -7.11 18.93
CA ALA A 142 12.24 -7.09 20.27
C ALA A 142 10.70 -7.09 20.19
N PRO A 143 10.00 -7.85 21.04
CA PRO A 143 8.53 -7.87 21.06
C PRO A 143 7.97 -6.64 21.81
N GLY A 144 7.87 -5.51 21.13
CA GLY A 144 7.32 -4.29 21.72
C GLY A 144 5.83 -4.07 21.39
N ALA A 145 5.37 -2.84 21.64
CA ALA A 145 3.97 -2.45 21.49
C ALA A 145 3.58 -2.33 20.00
N SER A 146 4.48 -1.81 19.17
CA SER A 146 4.25 -1.67 17.73
C SER A 146 4.07 -3.03 17.06
N THR A 147 4.89 -4.02 17.44
CA THR A 147 4.78 -5.39 16.94
C THR A 147 3.43 -6.01 17.32
N ARG A 148 2.98 -5.86 18.57
CA ARG A 148 1.67 -6.38 19.00
C ARG A 148 0.50 -5.70 18.27
N ALA A 149 0.58 -4.39 18.04
CA ALA A 149 -0.42 -3.65 17.28
C ALA A 149 -0.46 -4.12 15.82
N ALA A 150 0.69 -4.31 15.18
CA ALA A 150 0.81 -4.86 13.84
C ALA A 150 0.21 -6.27 13.74
N VAL A 151 0.47 -7.14 14.71
CA VAL A 151 -0.12 -8.49 14.78
C VAL A 151 -1.64 -8.42 14.89
N ARG A 152 -2.20 -7.57 15.76
CA ARG A 152 -3.66 -7.42 15.88
C ARG A 152 -4.28 -6.89 14.59
N ALA A 153 -3.63 -5.91 13.94
CA ALA A 153 -4.07 -5.39 12.66
C ALA A 153 -4.07 -6.47 11.57
N PHE A 154 -3.01 -7.30 11.53
CA PHE A 154 -2.93 -8.45 10.64
C PHE A 154 -4.05 -9.45 10.92
N GLN A 155 -4.23 -9.83 12.18
CA GLN A 155 -5.28 -10.77 12.59
C GLN A 155 -6.66 -10.27 12.17
N ARG A 156 -6.97 -9.01 12.46
CA ARG A 156 -8.24 -8.39 12.06
C ARG A 156 -8.43 -8.39 10.55
N ARG A 157 -7.39 -8.02 9.77
CA ARG A 157 -7.46 -7.99 8.30
C ARG A 157 -7.73 -9.38 7.71
N HIS A 158 -7.18 -10.43 8.32
CA HIS A 158 -7.31 -11.80 7.84
C HIS A 158 -8.40 -12.62 8.56
N GLY A 159 -9.28 -11.97 9.36
CA GLY A 159 -10.37 -12.65 10.05
C GLY A 159 -9.93 -13.64 11.13
N LEU A 160 -8.72 -13.47 11.67
CA LEU A 160 -8.17 -14.28 12.76
C LEU A 160 -8.53 -13.68 14.12
N PRO A 161 -8.51 -14.48 15.21
CA PRO A 161 -8.66 -13.95 16.56
C PRO A 161 -7.58 -12.90 16.88
N GLU A 162 -7.98 -11.70 17.32
CA GLU A 162 -7.08 -10.59 17.65
C GLU A 162 -6.34 -10.82 18.98
N THR A 163 -5.53 -11.88 19.08
CA THR A 163 -4.75 -12.21 20.29
C THR A 163 -3.54 -11.28 20.47
N GLY A 164 -3.00 -10.75 19.38
CA GLY A 164 -1.75 -9.98 19.36
C GLY A 164 -0.49 -10.84 19.51
N GLN A 165 -0.59 -12.17 19.39
CA GLN A 165 0.55 -13.09 19.52
C GLN A 165 1.12 -13.48 18.15
N LEU A 166 2.45 -13.39 17.99
CA LEU A 166 3.14 -13.73 16.74
C LEU A 166 3.00 -15.21 16.35
N ALA A 167 2.95 -16.11 17.35
CA ALA A 167 2.78 -17.54 17.11
C ALA A 167 1.49 -17.85 16.33
N ASP A 168 0.41 -17.11 16.64
CA ASP A 168 -0.93 -17.34 16.06
C ASP A 168 -1.00 -16.93 14.58
N ILE A 169 -0.04 -16.14 14.08
CA ILE A 169 -0.02 -15.65 12.70
C ILE A 169 1.09 -16.27 11.85
N SER A 170 2.03 -17.03 12.45
CA SER A 170 3.24 -17.49 11.77
C SER A 170 2.95 -18.33 10.52
N ARG A 171 1.97 -19.23 10.60
CA ARG A 171 1.54 -20.05 9.44
C ARG A 171 0.97 -19.19 8.31
N GLU A 172 0.16 -18.19 8.66
CA GLU A 172 -0.50 -17.34 7.66
C GLU A 172 0.48 -16.36 7.02
N LEU A 173 1.47 -15.86 7.78
CA LEU A 173 2.59 -15.08 7.24
C LEU A 173 3.37 -15.88 6.19
N ILE A 174 3.70 -17.14 6.48
CA ILE A 174 4.39 -18.02 5.51
C ILE A 174 3.51 -18.20 4.27
N ARG A 175 2.21 -18.48 4.46
CA ARG A 175 1.29 -18.71 3.34
C ARG A 175 1.12 -17.49 2.44
N LEU A 176 1.13 -16.27 2.99
CA LEU A 176 0.91 -15.04 2.23
C LEU A 176 2.18 -14.46 1.63
N HIS A 177 3.32 -14.58 2.33
CA HIS A 177 4.58 -13.98 1.91
C HIS A 177 5.49 -14.95 1.15
N ASP A 178 5.53 -16.23 1.53
CA ASP A 178 6.48 -17.21 0.97
C ASP A 178 5.86 -18.06 -0.17
N ALA A 179 4.68 -17.68 -0.69
CA ALA A 179 3.96 -18.37 -1.76
C ALA A 179 4.53 -18.21 -3.18
#